data_AF-A0A2V6GWF5-F1
#
_entry.id   AF-A0A2V6GWF5-F1
#
_cell.length_a   1.000
_cell.length_b   1.000
_cell.length_c   1.000
_cell.angle_alpha   90.00
_cell.angle_beta   90.00
_cell.angle_gamma   90.00
#
_symmetry.space_group_name_H-M   'P 1'
#
loop_
_entity.id
_entity.type
_entity.pdbx_description
1 polymer ?
#
loop_
_entity_poly.entity_id
_entity_poly.type
_entity_poly.pdbx_seq_one_letter_code
_entity_poly.pdbx_strand_id
1 'polypeptide(L)'
;ILEVLRKLKRNFYLVNLHFNNWSCTSKAAPLPAWAYQVLWVNKRIGIVDPTAPVPAPMSPLNAPDSPTWRDCQLPVTKAAH
;
A
#
# COMPACT_ATOMS: atom_id res chain seq x y z
N ILE A 1 -12.49 4.81 -11.38
CA ILE A 1 -11.41 4.57 -10.38
C ILE A 1 -10.03 4.99 -10.88
N LEU A 2 -9.53 4.50 -12.03
CA LEU A 2 -8.20 4.86 -12.56
C LEU A 2 -7.94 6.37 -12.69
N GLU A 3 -8.93 7.14 -13.16
CA GLU A 3 -8.78 8.59 -13.28
C GLU A 3 -8.61 9.28 -11.91
N VAL A 4 -9.36 8.84 -10.90
CA VAL A 4 -9.23 9.33 -9.53
C VAL A 4 -7.83 9.05 -9.00
N LEU A 5 -7.32 7.82 -9.19
CA LEU A 5 -5.96 7.46 -8.77
C LEU A 5 -4.89 8.32 -9.48
N ARG A 6 -5.06 8.59 -10.78
CA ARG A 6 -4.16 9.49 -11.53
C ARG A 6 -4.21 10.92 -10.97
N LYS A 7 -5.39 11.44 -10.65
CA LYS A 7 -5.54 12.78 -10.04
C LYS A 7 -4.91 12.85 -8.64
N LEU A 8 -5.08 11.81 -7.82
CA LEU A 8 -4.45 11.71 -6.49
C LEU A 8 -2.92 11.70 -6.61
N LYS A 9 -2.36 10.84 -7.47
CA LYS A 9 -0.90 10.74 -7.67
C LYS A 9 -0.24 12.01 -8.19
N ARG A 10 -0.98 12.94 -8.81
CA ARG A 10 -0.45 14.27 -9.19
C ARG A 10 -0.12 15.10 -7.96
N ASN A 11 -0.98 15.09 -6.94
CA ASN A 11 -0.91 15.98 -5.77
C ASN A 11 -0.42 15.32 -4.48
N PHE A 12 -0.43 13.98 -4.42
CA PHE A 12 -0.09 13.22 -3.22
C PHE A 12 0.92 12.11 -3.55
N TYR A 13 1.79 11.81 -2.58
CA TYR A 13 2.56 10.57 -2.53
C TYR A 13 1.69 9.48 -1.91
N LEU A 14 1.63 8.30 -2.53
CA LEU A 14 1.13 7.09 -1.86
C LEU A 14 2.28 6.54 -1.02
N VAL A 15 2.18 6.61 0.30
CA VAL A 15 3.29 6.23 1.19
C VAL A 15 3.03 4.92 1.92
N ASN A 16 1.78 4.47 1.98
CA ASN A 16 1.44 3.16 2.51
C ASN A 16 0.18 2.60 1.83
N LEU A 17 0.19 1.30 1.59
CA LEU A 17 -0.96 0.51 1.16
C LEU A 17 -1.09 -0.63 2.15
N HIS A 18 -2.24 -0.75 2.79
CA HIS A 18 -2.49 -1.75 3.83
C HIS A 18 -3.72 -2.56 3.43
N PHE A 19 -3.58 -3.88 3.30
CA PHE A 19 -4.70 -4.76 2.99
C PHE A 19 -5.43 -5.18 4.27
N ASN A 20 -6.76 -5.07 4.28
CA ASN A 20 -7.52 -5.51 5.44
C ASN A 20 -7.58 -7.05 5.45
N ASN A 21 -7.00 -7.68 6.48
CA ASN A 21 -6.84 -9.13 6.49
C ASN A 21 -8.15 -9.92 6.67
N TRP A 22 -9.25 -9.30 7.06
CA TRP A 22 -10.59 -9.91 6.97
C TRP A 22 -11.04 -10.17 5.54
N SER A 23 -10.47 -9.41 4.59
CA SER A 23 -10.89 -9.40 3.19
C SER A 23 -9.96 -10.18 2.26
N CYS A 24 -8.96 -10.89 2.82
CA CYS A 24 -8.02 -11.68 2.04
C CYS A 24 -8.74 -12.72 1.18
N THR A 25 -8.50 -12.70 -0.13
CA THR A 25 -9.11 -13.63 -1.09
C THR A 25 -8.38 -13.64 -2.42
N SER A 26 -8.20 -14.82 -3.01
CA SER A 26 -7.67 -14.95 -4.38
C SER A 26 -8.64 -14.45 -5.45
N LYS A 27 -9.94 -14.30 -5.12
CA LYS A 27 -10.96 -13.79 -6.03
C LYS A 27 -10.81 -12.30 -6.35
N ALA A 28 -10.02 -11.58 -5.56
CA ALA A 28 -9.74 -10.15 -5.75
C ALA A 28 -8.49 -9.90 -6.62
N ALA A 29 -7.96 -10.94 -7.27
CA ALA A 29 -6.77 -10.84 -8.12
C ALA A 29 -6.87 -9.66 -9.10
N PRO A 30 -5.78 -8.88 -9.28
CA PRO A 30 -4.42 -9.16 -8.81
C PRO A 30 -4.13 -8.75 -7.36
N LEU A 31 -5.08 -8.14 -6.65
CA LEU A 31 -4.89 -7.76 -5.25
C LEU A 31 -5.16 -8.96 -4.33
N PRO A 32 -4.45 -9.07 -3.20
CA PRO A 32 -4.64 -10.17 -2.25
C PRO A 32 -5.93 -10.04 -1.41
N ALA A 33 -6.62 -8.90 -1.50
CA ALA A 33 -7.78 -8.57 -0.68
C ALA A 33 -8.72 -7.60 -1.42
N TRP A 34 -10.02 -7.66 -1.11
CA TRP A 34 -11.01 -6.75 -1.72
C TRP A 34 -11.16 -5.41 -0.96
N ALA A 35 -10.68 -5.32 0.28
CA ALA A 35 -10.62 -4.07 1.05
C ALA A 35 -9.18 -3.72 1.44
N TYR A 36 -8.85 -2.43 1.35
CA TYR A 36 -7.53 -1.89 1.67
C TYR A 36 -7.62 -0.43 2.09
N GLN A 37 -6.70 -0.03 2.96
CA GLN A 37 -6.46 1.34 3.38
C GLN A 37 -5.25 1.91 2.64
N VAL A 38 -5.30 3.20 2.31
CA VAL A 38 -4.21 3.92 1.64
C VAL A 38 -3.86 5.18 2.43
N LEU A 39 -2.56 5.40 2.66
CA LEU A 39 -2.06 6.64 3.23
C LEU A 39 -1.47 7.51 2.13
N TRP A 40 -2.04 8.71 1.99
CA TRP A 40 -1.62 9.73 1.03
C TRP A 40 -1.04 10.94 1.75
N VAL A 41 0.13 11.39 1.32
CA VAL A 41 0.80 12.59 1.85
C VAL A 41 0.86 13.67 0.78
N ASN A 42 0.41 14.88 1.10
CA ASN A 42 0.39 15.99 0.14
C ASN A 42 1.82 16.38 -0.24
N LYS A 43 2.10 16.51 -1.54
CA LYS A 43 3.44 16.83 -2.04
C LYS A 43 3.96 18.22 -1.64
N ARG A 44 3.06 19.11 -1.20
CA ARG A 44 3.43 20.45 -0.70
C ARG A 44 4.11 20.41 0.68
N ILE A 45 3.93 19.32 1.43
CA ILE A 45 4.47 19.17 2.80
C ILE A 45 5.37 17.92 2.95
N GLY A 46 5.16 16.90 2.12
CA GLY A 46 5.98 15.69 2.15
C GLY A 46 7.31 15.87 1.42
N ILE A 47 8.40 15.51 2.09
CA ILE A 47 9.74 15.42 1.49
C ILE A 47 10.06 13.95 1.32
N VAL A 48 10.39 13.53 0.09
CA VAL A 48 10.83 12.17 -0.20
C VAL A 48 12.31 12.06 0.12
N ASP A 49 12.69 11.08 0.92
CA ASP A 49 14.10 10.73 1.11
C ASP A 49 14.65 10.12 -0.19
N PRO A 50 15.60 10.78 -0.88
CA PRO A 50 16.15 10.29 -2.14
C PRO A 50 17.01 9.03 -1.97
N THR A 51 17.39 8.68 -0.75
CA THR A 51 18.17 7.48 -0.43
C THR A 51 17.30 6.27 -0.11
N ALA A 52 15.99 6.47 0.08
CA ALA A 52 15.06 5.39 0.36
C ALA A 52 14.87 4.46 -0.86
N PRO A 53 14.70 3.15 -0.64
CA PRO A 53 14.44 2.19 -1.71
C PRO A 53 13.12 2.51 -2.44
N VAL A 54 13.12 2.33 -3.76
CA VAL A 54 11.94 2.46 -4.62
C VAL A 54 11.70 1.16 -5.39
N PRO A 55 10.51 0.53 -5.26
CA PRO A 55 9.41 0.95 -4.39
C PRO A 55 9.76 0.76 -2.91
N ALA A 56 9.12 1.57 -2.06
CA ALA A 56 9.26 1.46 -0.63
C ALA A 56 8.83 0.05 -0.16
N PRO A 57 9.60 -0.61 0.71
CA PRO A 57 9.18 -1.84 1.34
C PRO A 57 7.91 -1.60 2.17
N MET A 58 7.09 -2.64 2.35
CA MET A 58 5.98 -2.59 3.29
C MET A 58 6.49 -2.26 4.69
N SER A 59 5.80 -1.34 5.38
CA SER A 59 6.20 -0.90 6.72
C SER A 59 6.13 -2.08 7.70
N PRO A 60 7.13 -2.29 8.57
CA PRO A 60 7.04 -3.28 9.65
C PRO A 60 5.97 -2.91 10.69
N LEU A 61 5.46 -1.67 10.67
CA LEU A 61 4.37 -1.20 11.52
C LEU A 61 2.98 -1.52 10.94
N ASN A 62 2.89 -2.11 9.74
CA ASN A 62 1.61 -2.60 9.20
C ASN A 62 1.21 -3.87 9.96
N ALA A 63 0.51 -3.68 11.08
CA ALA A 63 -0.13 -4.76 11.81
C ALA A 63 -1.44 -5.17 11.09
N PRO A 64 -1.80 -6.46 11.12
CA PRO A 64 -3.08 -6.91 10.58
C PRO A 64 -4.26 -6.27 11.34
N ASP A 65 -5.37 -5.96 10.65
CA ASP A 65 -6.61 -5.46 11.29
C ASP A 65 -7.17 -6.47 12.30
N SER A 66 -7.01 -7.77 12.04
CA SER A 66 -7.35 -8.86 12.96
C SER A 66 -6.10 -9.63 13.38
N PRO A 67 -5.73 -9.62 14.68
CA PRO A 67 -4.52 -10.30 15.16
C PRO A 67 -4.61 -11.82 15.10
N THR A 68 -5.81 -12.40 14.94
CA THR A 68 -6.03 -13.85 14.90
C THR A 68 -6.17 -14.41 13.49
N TRP A 69 -6.25 -13.54 12.46
CA TRP A 69 -6.39 -13.94 11.07
C TRP A 69 -5.06 -13.93 10.32
N ARG A 70 -4.93 -14.83 9.34
CA ARG A 70 -3.77 -14.83 8.45
C ARG A 70 -3.72 -13.52 7.65
N ASP A 71 -2.55 -12.92 7.63
CA ASP A 71 -2.31 -11.70 6.87
C ASP A 71 -2.04 -12.02 5.40
N CYS A 72 -2.35 -11.06 4.54
CA CYS A 72 -2.11 -11.10 3.10
C CYS A 72 -1.46 -9.82 2.57
N GLN A 73 -0.75 -9.07 3.44
CA GLN A 73 0.17 -8.04 2.96
C GLN A 73 1.12 -8.61 1.90
N LEU A 74 1.42 -7.80 0.90
CA LEU A 74 2.41 -8.16 -0.10
C LEU A 74 3.78 -8.32 0.57
N PRO A 75 4.54 -9.37 0.23
CA PRO A 75 5.86 -9.58 0.82
C PRO A 75 6.78 -8.41 0.50
N VAL A 76 7.79 -8.20 1.35
CA VAL A 76 8.89 -7.25 1.12
C VAL A 76 9.81 -7.81 0.03
N THR A 77 9.30 -8.01 -1.18
CA THR A 77 10.11 -8.37 -2.33
C THR A 77 10.45 -7.09 -3.07
N LYS A 78 11.75 -6.79 -3.18
CA LYS A 78 12.30 -5.81 -4.13
C LYS A 78 11.54 -5.96 -5.44
N ALA A 79 10.82 -4.93 -5.87
CA ALA A 79 10.13 -5.01 -7.15
C ALA A 79 11.18 -5.31 -8.22
N ALA A 80 11.10 -6.51 -8.79
CA ALA A 80 11.78 -6.81 -10.02
C ALA A 80 11.11 -5.97 -11.12
N HIS A 81 11.99 -5.30 -11.86
CA HIS A 81 11.82 -4.43 -13.01
C HIS A 81 10.54 -4.57 -13.84
#